data_AF-A0A953DGI1-F1
#
_entry.id   AF-A0A953DGI1-F1
#
_cell.length_a   1.000
_cell.length_b   1.000
_cell.length_c   1.000
_cell.angle_alpha   90.00
_cell.angle_beta   90.00
_cell.angle_gamma   90.00
#
_symmetry.space_group_name_H-M   'P 1'
#
loop_
_entity.id
_entity.type
_entity.pdbx_description
1 polymer ?
#
loop_
_entity_poly.entity_id
_entity_poly.type
_entity_poly.pdbx_seq_one_letter_code
_entity_poly.pdbx_strand_id
1 'polypeptide(L)'
;MYLISSLAKAQGVLWYQGTALYYVLRVSEFSLPAVSPLIYNNVLLSSLLTYATLLFQVAFPFLIWNKYTRPFMIIGAVLLHTAIAVVMGLFWFSATMISVDVIFFDDKSYQAFAQRCQSLKAALERRVASYIDSLRLAPWVQKQKFLVLYNNTCNICNK
;
A
#
# COMPACT_ATOMS: atom_id res chain seq x y z
N MET A 1 6.22 17.13 -10.59
CA MET A 1 4.84 16.82 -11.02
C MET A 1 3.80 17.53 -10.19
N TYR A 2 3.87 17.48 -8.86
CA TYR A 2 2.86 18.06 -7.95
C TYR A 2 2.54 19.54 -8.16
N LEU A 3 3.54 20.43 -8.19
CA LEU A 3 3.32 21.88 -8.30
C LEU A 3 2.59 22.28 -9.58
N ILE A 4 3.05 21.80 -10.74
CA ILE A 4 2.44 22.12 -12.03
C ILE A 4 1.03 21.54 -12.10
N SER A 5 0.83 20.31 -11.60
CA SER A 5 -0.48 19.68 -11.59
C SER A 5 -1.48 20.43 -10.69
N SER A 6 -1.05 20.92 -9.52
CA SER A 6 -1.93 21.70 -8.65
C SER A 6 -2.23 23.08 -9.20
N LEU A 7 -1.27 23.74 -9.84
CA LEU A 7 -1.48 25.03 -10.49
C LEU A 7 -2.45 24.92 -11.66
N ALA A 8 -2.32 23.87 -12.47
CA ALA A 8 -3.27 23.57 -13.55
C ALA A 8 -4.68 23.28 -13.01
N LYS A 9 -4.79 22.53 -11.90
CA LYS A 9 -6.08 22.30 -11.22
C LYS A 9 -6.68 23.61 -10.69
N ALA A 10 -5.88 24.46 -10.05
CA ALA A 10 -6.33 25.71 -9.44
C ALA A 10 -6.91 26.71 -10.46
N GLN A 11 -6.52 26.62 -11.74
CA GLN A 11 -7.12 27.40 -12.82
C GLN A 11 -8.53 26.95 -13.21
N GLY A 12 -8.94 25.74 -12.82
CA GLY A 12 -10.28 25.21 -13.09
C GLY A 12 -11.33 25.70 -12.11
N VAL A 13 -12.49 26.15 -12.62
CA VAL A 13 -13.61 26.68 -11.82
C VAL A 13 -14.05 25.71 -10.72
N LEU A 14 -14.13 24.40 -11.03
CA LEU A 14 -14.56 23.38 -10.07
C LEU A 14 -13.61 23.23 -8.87
N TRP A 15 -12.32 23.43 -9.09
CA TRP A 15 -11.30 23.33 -8.05
C TRP A 15 -11.30 24.56 -7.16
N TYR A 16 -11.44 25.75 -7.77
CA TYR A 16 -11.58 27.00 -7.03
C TYR A 16 -12.85 27.03 -6.17
N GLN A 17 -13.97 26.50 -6.68
CA GLN A 17 -15.22 26.42 -5.93
C GLN A 17 -15.26 25.27 -4.91
N GLY A 18 -14.24 24.41 -4.86
CA GLY A 18 -14.19 23.27 -3.95
C GLY A 18 -15.14 22.11 -4.33
N THR A 19 -15.72 22.12 -5.52
CA THR A 19 -16.70 21.11 -5.96
C THR A 19 -16.09 20.03 -6.87
N ALA A 20 -14.80 20.12 -7.19
CA ALA A 20 -14.15 19.20 -8.13
C ALA A 20 -14.33 17.72 -7.78
N LEU A 21 -14.08 17.34 -6.51
CA LEU A 21 -14.20 15.93 -6.11
C LEU A 21 -15.65 15.43 -6.20
N TYR A 22 -16.65 16.28 -5.94
CA TYR A 22 -18.06 15.91 -6.04
C TYR A 22 -18.44 15.51 -7.47
N TYR A 23 -17.95 16.26 -8.47
CA TYR A 23 -18.22 15.97 -9.87
C TYR A 23 -17.40 14.79 -10.38
N VAL A 24 -16.10 14.74 -10.06
CA VAL A 24 -15.20 13.67 -10.51
C VAL A 24 -15.70 12.29 -10.03
N LEU A 25 -16.18 12.21 -8.79
CA LEU A 25 -16.65 10.94 -8.22
C LEU A 25 -18.02 10.48 -8.74
N ARG A 26 -18.68 11.26 -9.59
CA ARG A 26 -19.94 10.90 -10.26
C ARG A 26 -19.76 10.52 -11.72
N VAL A 27 -18.53 10.56 -12.22
CA VAL A 27 -18.19 10.08 -13.56
C VAL A 27 -18.14 8.56 -13.52
N SER A 28 -18.98 7.88 -14.31
CA SER A 28 -19.12 6.43 -14.32
C SER A 28 -17.82 5.71 -14.67
N GLU A 29 -16.99 6.33 -15.50
CA GLU A 29 -15.74 5.77 -15.99
C GLU A 29 -14.60 5.86 -14.96
N PHE A 30 -14.69 6.78 -14.00
CA PHE A 30 -13.61 7.11 -13.06
C PHE A 30 -14.07 7.12 -11.59
N SER A 31 -15.02 6.24 -11.26
CA SER A 31 -15.48 6.07 -9.88
C SER A 31 -15.74 4.60 -9.57
N LEU A 32 -15.40 4.19 -8.34
CA LEU A 32 -15.77 2.88 -7.81
C LEU A 32 -17.12 2.97 -7.09
N PRO A 33 -18.18 2.27 -7.54
CA PRO A 33 -19.54 2.42 -7.01
C PRO A 33 -19.66 2.10 -5.51
N ALA A 34 -18.79 1.24 -4.99
CA ALA A 34 -18.82 0.85 -3.58
C ALA A 34 -18.30 1.95 -2.63
N VAL A 35 -17.41 2.84 -3.11
CA VAL A 35 -16.64 3.76 -2.25
C VAL A 35 -16.93 5.23 -2.54
N SER A 36 -17.13 5.57 -3.81
CA SER A 36 -17.41 6.95 -4.23
C SER A 36 -18.65 7.58 -3.56
N PRO A 37 -19.77 6.88 -3.29
CA PRO A 37 -20.95 7.49 -2.68
C PRO A 37 -20.71 7.97 -1.25
N LEU A 38 -19.81 7.32 -0.52
CA LEU A 38 -19.45 7.72 0.85
C LEU A 38 -18.85 9.14 0.88
N ILE A 39 -18.19 9.54 -0.21
CA ILE A 39 -17.51 10.83 -0.31
C ILE A 39 -18.42 11.88 -0.96
N TYR A 40 -19.07 11.58 -2.10
CA TYR A 40 -19.87 12.59 -2.80
C TYR A 40 -21.23 12.87 -2.15
N ASN A 41 -21.74 12.00 -1.28
CA ASN A 41 -22.98 12.26 -0.53
C ASN A 41 -22.78 13.31 0.57
N ASN A 42 -21.54 13.52 1.02
CA ASN A 42 -21.21 14.54 2.01
C ASN A 42 -20.48 15.71 1.33
N VAL A 43 -21.23 16.77 1.05
CA VAL A 43 -20.71 17.97 0.35
C VAL A 43 -19.55 18.62 1.11
N LEU A 44 -19.63 18.66 2.44
CA LEU A 44 -18.57 19.23 3.27
C LEU A 44 -17.28 18.39 3.16
N LEU A 45 -17.39 17.07 3.27
CA LEU A 45 -16.25 16.16 3.12
C LEU A 45 -15.61 16.29 1.73
N SER A 46 -16.43 16.30 0.68
CA SER A 46 -15.97 16.46 -0.70
C SER A 46 -15.22 17.78 -0.91
N SER A 47 -15.74 18.88 -0.34
CA SER A 47 -15.11 20.20 -0.41
C SER A 47 -13.78 20.24 0.34
N LEU A 48 -13.75 19.71 1.57
CA LEU A 48 -12.53 19.62 2.37
C LEU A 48 -11.45 18.81 1.67
N LEU A 49 -11.79 17.66 1.09
CA LEU A 49 -10.84 16.83 0.35
C LEU A 49 -10.34 17.51 -0.93
N THR A 50 -11.19 18.29 -1.61
CA THR A 50 -10.78 19.09 -2.78
C THR A 50 -9.68 20.08 -2.41
N TYR A 51 -9.90 20.88 -1.36
CA TYR A 51 -8.91 21.86 -0.90
C TYR A 51 -7.67 21.20 -0.28
N ALA A 52 -7.85 20.15 0.51
CA ALA A 52 -6.74 19.39 1.10
C ALA A 52 -5.82 18.82 0.01
N THR A 53 -6.40 18.31 -1.07
CA THR A 53 -5.65 17.80 -2.23
C THR A 53 -4.84 18.90 -2.89
N LEU A 54 -5.41 20.08 -3.13
CA LEU A 54 -4.67 21.22 -3.70
C LEU A 54 -3.54 21.70 -2.77
N LEU A 55 -3.85 21.93 -1.50
CA LEU A 55 -2.90 22.41 -0.50
C LEU A 55 -1.73 21.44 -0.37
N PHE A 56 -2.00 20.14 -0.28
CA PHE A 56 -0.97 19.12 -0.20
C PHE A 56 -0.05 19.13 -1.43
N GLN A 57 -0.62 19.17 -2.64
CA GLN A 57 0.17 19.15 -3.88
C GLN A 57 1.01 20.43 -4.05
N VAL A 58 0.50 21.59 -3.63
CA VAL A 58 1.28 22.84 -3.62
C VAL A 58 2.39 22.78 -2.56
N ALA A 59 2.11 22.28 -1.36
CA ALA A 59 3.07 22.22 -0.27
C ALA A 59 4.18 21.17 -0.48
N PHE A 60 3.89 20.09 -1.21
CA PHE A 60 4.81 18.98 -1.46
C PHE A 60 6.23 19.39 -1.90
N PRO A 61 6.44 20.13 -2.99
CA PRO A 61 7.79 20.51 -3.45
C PRO A 61 8.57 21.37 -2.44
N PHE A 62 7.89 22.10 -1.56
CA PHE A 62 8.54 22.97 -0.58
C PHE A 62 8.89 22.22 0.70
N LEU A 63 7.98 21.35 1.17
CA LEU A 63 8.14 20.64 2.45
C LEU A 63 8.92 19.32 2.33
N ILE A 64 9.11 18.78 1.12
CA ILE A 64 9.86 17.53 0.92
C ILE A 64 11.35 17.66 1.28
N TRP A 65 11.93 18.87 1.16
CA TRP A 65 13.36 19.10 1.42
C TRP A 65 13.72 19.16 2.90
N ASN A 66 12.75 19.43 3.78
CA ASN A 66 13.00 19.43 5.21
C ASN A 66 12.95 18.00 5.77
N LYS A 67 14.04 17.57 6.42
CA LYS A 67 14.22 16.20 6.97
C LYS A 67 13.11 15.75 7.93
N TYR A 68 12.46 16.69 8.62
CA TYR A 68 11.38 16.37 9.57
C TYR A 68 10.03 16.18 8.86
N THR A 69 9.73 16.98 7.84
CA THR A 69 8.46 16.91 7.09
C THR A 69 8.50 15.91 5.94
N ARG A 70 9.69 15.60 5.42
CA ARG A 70 9.92 14.61 4.34
C ARG A 70 9.13 13.31 4.53
N PRO A 71 9.22 12.57 5.66
CA PRO A 71 8.48 11.32 5.82
C PRO A 71 6.96 11.53 5.78
N PHE A 72 6.45 12.62 6.37
CA PHE A 72 5.02 12.94 6.34
C PHE A 72 4.54 13.28 4.93
N MET A 73 5.34 14.01 4.14
CA MET A 73 4.99 14.32 2.75
C MET A 73 4.97 13.06 1.88
N ILE A 74 5.93 12.15 2.04
CA ILE A 74 5.95 10.90 1.25
C ILE A 74 4.77 10.01 1.64
N ILE A 75 4.51 9.82 2.94
CA ILE A 75 3.35 9.04 3.40
C ILE A 75 2.05 9.67 2.90
N GLY A 76 1.92 11.00 2.99
CA GLY A 76 0.76 11.72 2.47
C GLY A 76 0.59 11.55 0.97
N ALA A 77 1.68 11.53 0.20
CA ALA A 77 1.64 11.33 -1.25
C ALA A 77 1.18 9.92 -1.61
N VAL A 78 1.74 8.89 -0.94
CA VAL A 78 1.32 7.50 -1.11
C VAL A 78 -0.15 7.31 -0.72
N LEU A 79 -0.59 7.92 0.39
CA LEU A 79 -2.00 7.87 0.81
C LEU A 79 -2.92 8.56 -0.20
N LEU A 80 -2.53 9.73 -0.72
CA LEU A 80 -3.30 10.45 -1.74
C LEU A 80 -3.49 9.60 -3.00
N HIS A 81 -2.42 8.98 -3.51
CA HIS A 81 -2.53 8.14 -4.71
C HIS A 81 -3.23 6.82 -4.45
N THR A 82 -3.07 6.24 -3.26
CA THR A 82 -3.85 5.07 -2.85
C THR A 82 -5.34 5.40 -2.81
N ALA A 83 -5.71 6.57 -2.29
CA ALA A 83 -7.09 7.05 -2.32
C ALA A 83 -7.58 7.25 -3.76
N ILE A 84 -6.77 7.80 -4.67
CA ILE A 84 -7.13 7.91 -6.10
C ILE A 84 -7.34 6.51 -6.71
N ALA A 85 -6.46 5.54 -6.44
CA ALA A 85 -6.60 4.17 -6.93
C ALA A 85 -7.91 3.52 -6.47
N VAL A 86 -8.26 3.66 -5.19
CA VAL A 86 -9.42 3.02 -4.57
C VAL A 86 -10.73 3.75 -4.82
N VAL A 87 -10.71 5.08 -4.90
CA VAL A 87 -11.94 5.86 -5.05
C VAL A 87 -12.26 6.09 -6.53
N MET A 88 -11.24 6.36 -7.36
CA MET A 88 -11.40 6.66 -8.79
C MET A 88 -11.10 5.49 -9.72
N GLY A 89 -10.63 4.34 -9.20
CA GLY A 89 -10.33 3.16 -10.00
C GLY A 89 -9.05 3.28 -10.86
N LEU A 90 -8.25 4.33 -10.67
CA LEU A 90 -7.08 4.63 -11.48
C LEU A 90 -5.82 3.90 -10.98
N PHE A 91 -5.82 2.57 -11.09
CA PHE A 91 -4.75 1.73 -10.55
C PHE A 91 -3.38 2.03 -11.18
N TRP A 92 -3.26 1.96 -12.51
CA TRP A 92 -1.97 2.11 -13.20
C TRP A 92 -1.35 3.50 -13.03
N PHE A 93 -2.19 4.53 -13.10
CA PHE A 93 -1.78 5.90 -12.82
C PHE A 93 -1.22 6.03 -11.41
N SER A 94 -1.97 5.53 -10.42
CA SER A 94 -1.58 5.62 -9.02
C SER A 94 -0.31 4.81 -8.71
N ALA A 95 -0.18 3.62 -9.30
CA ALA A 95 1.02 2.79 -9.17
C ALA A 95 2.27 3.51 -9.68
N THR A 96 2.17 4.15 -10.86
CA THR A 96 3.26 4.93 -11.45
C THR A 96 3.67 6.11 -10.55
N MET A 97 2.68 6.83 -10.02
CA MET A 97 2.95 7.97 -9.13
C MET A 97 3.59 7.52 -7.81
N ILE A 98 3.08 6.45 -7.19
CA ILE A 98 3.66 5.87 -5.97
C ILE A 98 5.12 5.43 -6.20
N SER A 99 5.41 4.81 -7.35
CA SER A 99 6.79 4.43 -7.70
C SER A 99 7.73 5.64 -7.73
N VAL A 100 7.26 6.79 -8.26
CA VAL A 100 8.04 8.03 -8.28
C VAL A 100 8.20 8.62 -6.87
N ASP A 101 7.15 8.59 -6.05
CA ASP A 101 7.18 9.16 -4.70
C ASP A 101 8.15 8.43 -3.76
N VAL A 102 8.23 7.11 -3.91
CA VAL A 102 9.10 6.24 -3.11
C VAL A 102 10.59 6.54 -3.37
N ILE A 103 10.95 7.11 -4.53
CA ILE A 103 12.34 7.57 -4.81
C ILE A 103 12.79 8.62 -3.79
N PHE A 104 11.87 9.43 -3.26
CA PHE A 104 12.19 10.45 -2.27
C PHE A 104 12.39 9.89 -0.86
N PHE A 105 12.29 8.59 -0.63
CA PHE A 105 12.52 7.99 0.69
C PHE A 105 14.01 7.93 1.04
N ASP A 106 14.37 8.08 2.31
CA ASP A 106 15.77 8.17 2.74
C ASP A 106 16.41 6.78 2.89
N ASP A 107 17.70 6.64 2.56
CA ASP A 107 18.42 5.36 2.66
C ASP A 107 18.39 4.78 4.07
N LYS A 108 18.46 5.63 5.10
CA LYS A 108 18.36 5.19 6.50
C LYS A 108 16.98 4.63 6.80
N SER A 109 15.93 5.23 6.24
CA SER A 109 14.55 4.74 6.38
C SER A 109 14.36 3.42 5.63
N TYR A 110 14.98 3.25 4.46
CA TYR A 110 15.02 1.97 3.74
C TYR A 110 15.72 0.88 4.54
N GLN A 111 16.90 1.17 5.11
CA GLN A 111 17.66 0.22 5.92
C GLN A 111 16.88 -0.18 7.18
N ALA A 112 16.27 0.78 7.87
CA ALA A 112 15.42 0.51 9.03
C ALA A 112 14.21 -0.36 8.67
N PHE A 113 13.57 -0.08 7.53
CA PHE A 113 12.47 -0.90 7.02
C PHE A 113 12.93 -2.33 6.69
N ALA A 114 14.06 -2.48 6.00
CA ALA A 114 14.64 -3.78 5.65
C ALA A 114 14.98 -4.61 6.91
N GLN A 115 15.61 -4.01 7.91
CA GLN A 115 15.90 -4.66 9.19
C GLN A 115 14.63 -5.11 9.91
N ARG A 116 13.57 -4.28 9.86
CA ARG A 116 12.28 -4.61 10.46
C ARG A 116 11.54 -5.74 9.72
N CYS A 117 11.62 -5.78 8.39
CA CYS A 117 11.12 -6.90 7.60
C CYS A 117 11.88 -8.20 7.91
N GLN A 118 13.21 -8.15 8.03
CA GLN A 118 14.01 -9.32 8.39
C GLN A 118 13.69 -9.83 9.79
N SER A 119 13.52 -8.94 10.77
CA SER A 119 13.16 -9.35 12.13
C SER A 119 11.75 -9.94 12.21
N LEU A 120 10.78 -9.38 11.47
CA LEU A 120 9.42 -9.94 11.36
C LEU A 120 9.43 -11.32 10.68
N LYS A 121 10.19 -11.48 9.59
CA LYS A 121 10.36 -12.78 8.92
C LYS A 121 10.95 -13.81 9.87
N ALA A 122 12.03 -13.47 10.58
CA ALA A 122 12.67 -14.37 11.54
C ALA A 122 11.75 -14.70 12.73
N ALA A 123 10.88 -13.77 13.15
CA ALA A 123 9.88 -14.01 14.18
C ALA A 123 8.77 -14.96 13.69
N LEU A 124 8.32 -14.78 12.44
CA LEU A 124 7.33 -15.64 11.80
C LEU A 124 7.89 -17.07 11.62
N GLU A 125 9.11 -17.20 11.10
CA GLU A 125 9.79 -18.49 10.93
C GLU A 125 9.93 -19.23 12.26
N ARG A 126 10.33 -18.54 13.33
CA ARG A 126 10.39 -19.12 14.68
C ARG A 126 9.02 -19.61 15.15
N ARG A 127 7.96 -18.83 14.90
CA ARG A 127 6.59 -19.17 15.32
C ARG A 127 6.01 -20.33 14.51
N VAL A 128 6.31 -20.40 13.22
CA VAL A 128 5.93 -21.52 12.34
C VAL A 128 6.71 -22.78 12.72
N ALA A 129 8.01 -22.69 12.98
CA ALA A 129 8.83 -23.81 13.44
C ALA A 129 8.33 -24.38 14.77
N SER A 130 8.03 -23.51 15.75
CA SER A 130 7.44 -23.93 17.04
C SER A 130 6.08 -24.61 16.85
N TYR A 131 5.27 -24.15 15.91
CA TYR A 131 3.98 -24.78 15.61
C TYR A 131 4.16 -26.15 14.93
N ILE A 132 5.08 -26.28 13.98
CA ILE A 132 5.40 -27.55 13.32
C ILE A 132 5.97 -28.58 14.31
N ASP A 133 6.87 -28.16 15.21
CA ASP A 133 7.41 -29.04 16.25
C ASP A 133 6.31 -29.50 17.21
N SER A 134 5.36 -28.62 17.56
CA SER A 134 4.19 -29.00 18.36
C SER A 134 3.30 -30.05 17.66
N LEU A 135 3.19 -29.99 16.33
CA LEU A 135 2.46 -30.98 15.52
C LEU A 135 3.24 -32.30 15.39
N ARG A 136 4.57 -32.27 15.27
CA ARG A 136 5.43 -33.46 15.26
C ARG A 136 5.40 -34.22 16.59
N LEU A 137 5.33 -33.49 17.70
CA LEU A 137 5.23 -34.06 19.05
C LEU A 137 3.81 -34.49 19.42
N ALA A 138 2.82 -34.22 18.57
CA ALA A 138 1.46 -34.62 18.83
C ALA A 138 1.33 -36.16 18.80
N PRO A 139 0.67 -36.76 19.80
CA PRO A 139 0.65 -38.21 19.98
C PRO A 139 -0.03 -38.98 18.83
N TRP A 140 -0.84 -38.31 18.00
CA TRP A 140 -1.41 -38.89 16.78
C TRP A 140 -0.42 -38.99 15.61
N VAL A 141 0.65 -38.16 15.58
CA VAL A 141 1.73 -38.22 14.57
C VAL A 141 2.80 -39.24 14.99
N GLN A 142 3.19 -39.25 16.27
CA GLN A 142 4.17 -40.22 16.78
C GLN A 142 3.69 -41.69 16.78
N LYS A 143 2.39 -41.94 16.58
CA LYS A 143 1.85 -43.30 16.43
C LYS A 143 2.22 -43.98 15.10
N GLN A 144 2.82 -43.27 14.15
CA GLN A 144 3.36 -43.88 12.94
C GLN A 144 4.73 -44.53 13.23
N LYS A 145 4.69 -45.80 13.66
CA LYS A 145 5.86 -46.69 13.71
C LYS A 145 6.33 -46.95 12.26
N PHE A 146 7.43 -46.32 11.86
CA PHE A 146 8.19 -46.51 10.61
C PHE A 146 7.57 -45.92 9.34
N LEU A 147 8.21 -44.87 8.82
CA LEU A 147 8.11 -44.45 7.42
C LEU A 147 9.28 -45.10 6.65
N VAL A 148 9.01 -46.21 5.95
CA VAL A 148 9.96 -46.82 5.02
C VAL A 148 9.72 -46.20 3.65
N LEU A 149 10.65 -45.34 3.19
CA LEU A 149 10.61 -44.79 1.84
C LEU A 149 11.10 -45.88 0.87
N TYR A 150 10.15 -46.56 0.22
CA TYR A 150 10.45 -47.55 -0.81
C TYR A 150 10.63 -46.84 -2.16
N ASN A 151 11.87 -46.68 -2.61
CA ASN A 151 12.16 -46.32 -3.99
C ASN A 151 12.20 -47.62 -4.81
N ASN A 152 11.34 -47.72 -5.83
CA ASN A 152 11.23 -48.87 -6.73
C ASN A 152 12.47 -49.09 -7.64
N THR A 153 13.63 -48.55 -7.26
CA THR A 153 14.88 -48.59 -8.03
C THR A 153 16.03 -49.31 -7.30
N CYS A 154 15.82 -49.87 -6.10
CA CYS A 154 16.89 -50.54 -5.35
C CYS A 154 16.84 -52.07 -5.47
N ASN A 155 17.85 -52.66 -6.12
CA ASN A 155 17.99 -54.11 -6.39
C ASN A 155 18.59 -54.91 -5.21
N ILE A 156 18.53 -54.38 -3.97
CA ILE A 156 19.12 -54.99 -2.76
C ILE A 156 18.03 -55.57 -1.82
N CYS A 157 16.74 -55.35 -2.09
CA CYS A 157 15.64 -55.90 -1.26
C CYS A 157 15.23 -57.34 -1.63
N ASN A 158 16.06 -58.10 -2.33
CA ASN A 158 15.79 -59.50 -2.64
C ASN A 158 16.97 -60.40 -2.26
N LYS A 159 17.23 -60.50 -0.95
CA LYS A 159 17.90 -61.62 -0.29
C LYS A 159 17.38 -61.78 1.13
#